data_AF-A0A7C3UWT1-F1
#
_entry.id   AF-A0A7C3UWT1-F1
#
_cell.length_a   1.000
_cell.length_b   1.000
_cell.length_c   1.000
_cell.angle_alpha   90.00
_cell.angle_beta   90.00
_cell.angle_gamma   90.00
#
_symmetry.space_group_name_H-M   'P 1'
#
loop_
_entity.id
_entity.type
_entity.pdbx_description
1 polymer ?
#
loop_
_entity_poly.entity_id
_entity_poly.type
_entity_poly.pdbx_seq_one_letter_code
_entity_poly.pdbx_strand_id
1 'polypeptide(L)' 'MDESTIQKIAVDLRRETLAKGYPITMSTIGISMFPLLKTKDKIVIKRCGVGDIKCGDIILSQPNKDSNRLVVHRLT' A
#
# COMPACT_ATOMS: atom_id res chain seq x y z
N MET A 1 22.56 10.62 -5.34
CA MET A 1 21.43 9.68 -5.20
C MET A 1 20.23 10.33 -5.83
N ASP A 2 19.66 9.66 -6.82
CA ASP A 2 18.45 10.09 -7.54
C ASP A 2 17.18 9.74 -6.75
N GLU A 3 16.11 10.50 -6.99
CA GLU A 3 14.84 10.39 -6.26
C GLU A 3 14.17 9.01 -6.45
N SER A 4 14.34 8.42 -7.64
CA SER A 4 13.87 7.07 -7.99
C SER A 4 14.48 5.98 -7.10
N THR A 5 15.78 6.07 -6.78
CA THR A 5 16.47 5.12 -5.91
C THR A 5 15.97 5.23 -4.48
N ILE A 6 15.75 6.46 -3.98
CA ILE A 6 15.19 6.69 -2.64
C ILE A 6 13.80 6.07 -2.53
N GLN A 7 12.95 6.27 -3.53
CA GLN A 7 11.60 5.71 -3.56
C GLN A 7 11.63 4.17 -3.59
N LYS A 8 12.54 3.58 -4.37
CA LYS A 8 12.71 2.12 -4.45
C LYS A 8 13.12 1.53 -3.09
N ILE A 9 14.15 2.10 -2.45
CA ILE A 9 14.61 1.67 -1.12
C ILE A 9 13.47 1.79 -0.09
N ALA A 10 12.71 2.88 -0.13
CA ALA A 10 11.57 3.07 0.78
C ALA A 10 10.47 2.03 0.57
N VAL A 11 10.18 1.64 -0.67
CA VAL A 11 9.21 0.58 -0.98
C VAL A 11 9.72 -0.79 -0.51
N ASP A 12 10.99 -1.10 -0.77
CA ASP A 12 11.59 -2.39 -0.39
C ASP A 12 11.65 -2.54 1.14
N LEU A 13 12.02 -1.48 1.87
CA LEU A 13 11.99 -1.48 3.34
C LEU A 13 10.58 -1.72 3.90
N ARG A 14 9.55 -1.11 3.28
CA ARG A 14 8.15 -1.34 3.69
C ARG A 14 7.71 -2.78 3.44
N ARG A 15 8.11 -3.38 2.32
CA ARG A 15 7.84 -4.79 2.03
C ARG A 15 8.50 -5.69 3.07
N GLU A 16 9.74 -5.43 3.43
CA GLU A 16 10.46 -6.20 4.46
C GLU A 16 9.79 -6.06 5.84
N THR A 17 9.38 -4.84 6.20
CA THR A 17 8.67 -4.55 7.46
C THR A 17 7.35 -5.33 7.54
N LEU A 18 6.57 -5.31 6.46
CA LEU A 18 5.34 -6.11 6.35
C LEU A 18 5.62 -7.61 6.37
N ALA A 19 6.69 -8.08 5.70
CA ALA A 19 7.06 -9.49 5.67
C ALA A 19 7.38 -10.03 7.07
N LYS A 20 7.98 -9.21 7.94
CA LYS A 20 8.23 -9.50 9.36
C LYS A 20 6.98 -9.41 10.25
N GLY A 21 5.81 -9.07 9.67
CA GLY A 21 4.54 -8.99 10.39
C GLY A 21 4.29 -7.64 11.07
N TYR A 22 5.19 -6.66 10.91
CA TYR A 22 4.99 -5.34 11.48
C TYR A 22 4.04 -4.52 10.60
N PRO A 23 3.02 -3.88 11.19
CA PRO A 23 2.16 -2.97 10.45
C PRO A 23 2.94 -1.75 10.00
N ILE A 24 2.58 -1.21 8.83
CA ILE A 24 3.12 0.06 8.33
C ILE A 24 2.03 1.12 8.28
N THR A 25 2.39 2.37 8.54
CA THR A 25 1.48 3.51 8.40
C THR A 25 1.86 4.31 7.16
N MET A 26 0.86 4.66 6.35
CA MET A 26 1.06 5.44 5.13
C MET A 26 0.00 6.54 5.01
N SER A 27 0.38 7.65 4.38
CA SER A 27 -0.58 8.68 3.97
C SER A 27 -1.10 8.38 2.57
N THR A 28 -2.41 8.47 2.38
CA THR A 28 -3.08 8.33 1.08
C THR A 28 -2.85 9.57 0.21
N ILE A 29 -2.81 9.37 -1.10
CA ILE A 29 -2.71 10.44 -2.10
C ILE A 29 -3.72 10.15 -3.21
N GLY A 30 -4.43 11.18 -3.67
CA GLY A 30 -5.38 11.07 -4.78
C GLY A 30 -6.81 10.80 -4.32
N ILE A 31 -7.68 10.52 -5.30
CA ILE A 31 -9.14 10.46 -5.10
C ILE A 31 -9.77 9.10 -5.42
N SER A 32 -8.97 8.09 -5.75
CA SER A 32 -9.45 6.78 -6.23
C SER A 32 -10.35 6.02 -5.25
N MET A 33 -10.27 6.37 -3.97
CA MET A 33 -11.03 5.77 -2.89
C MET A 33 -12.04 6.73 -2.25
N PHE A 34 -12.31 7.88 -2.87
CA PHE A 34 -13.33 8.83 -2.37
C PHE A 34 -14.74 8.22 -2.46
N PRO A 35 -15.62 8.41 -1.45
CA PRO A 35 -15.44 9.23 -0.24
C PRO A 35 -14.77 8.51 0.94
N LEU A 36 -14.47 7.22 0.81
CA LEU A 36 -14.03 6.36 1.89
C LEU A 36 -12.63 6.72 2.42
N LEU A 37 -11.69 7.06 1.53
CA LEU A 37 -10.37 7.58 1.87
C LEU A 37 -10.12 8.88 1.11
N LYS A 38 -9.67 9.90 1.83
CA LYS A 38 -9.30 11.22 1.30
C LYS A 38 -7.79 11.36 1.26
N THR A 39 -7.28 12.30 0.47
CA THR A 39 -5.85 12.65 0.46
C THR A 39 -5.40 13.05 1.86
N LYS A 40 -4.21 12.56 2.28
CA LYS A 40 -3.60 12.74 3.61
C LYS A 40 -4.22 11.94 4.76
N ASP A 41 -5.22 11.10 4.50
CA ASP A 41 -5.66 10.13 5.50
C ASP A 41 -4.51 9.17 5.83
N LYS A 42 -4.39 8.83 7.11
CA LYS A 42 -3.39 7.85 7.58
C LYS A 42 -4.04 6.48 7.65
N ILE A 43 -3.50 5.54 6.90
CA ILE A 43 -3.94 4.14 6.91
C ILE A 43 -2.87 3.27 7.56
N VAL A 44 -3.32 2.27 8.31
CA VAL A 44 -2.46 1.23 8.88
C VAL A 44 -2.64 -0.04 8.05
N ILE A 45 -1.55 -0.51 7.47
CA ILE A 45 -1.53 -1.67 6.60
C ILE A 45 -0.92 -2.84 7.36
N LYS A 46 -1.62 -3.96 7.39
CA LYS A 46 -1.17 -5.22 7.99
C LYS A 46 -0.97 -6.25 6.89
N ARG A 47 0.04 -7.10 7.04
CA ARG A 47 0.17 -8.29 6.18
C ARG A 47 -0.97 -9.25 6.49
N CYS A 48 -1.57 -9.79 5.45
CA CYS A 48 -2.69 -10.73 5.53
C CYS A 48 -2.35 -11.95 4.67
N GLY A 49 -2.81 -13.15 5.07
CA GLY A 49 -2.72 -14.33 4.21
C GLY A 49 -3.67 -14.18 3.03
N VAL A 50 -3.33 -14.79 1.88
CA VAL A 50 -4.19 -14.72 0.68
C VAL A 50 -5.58 -15.30 0.96
N GLY A 51 -5.67 -16.35 1.80
CA GLY A 51 -6.94 -16.97 2.18
C GLY A 51 -7.81 -16.15 3.14
N ASP A 52 -7.24 -15.12 3.77
CA ASP A 52 -7.97 -14.24 4.69
C ASP A 52 -8.62 -13.05 3.97
N ILE A 53 -8.22 -12.79 2.73
CA ILE A 53 -8.71 -11.67 1.90
C ILE A 53 -10.10 -12.02 1.35
N LYS A 54 -11.05 -11.09 1.50
CA LYS A 54 -12.44 -11.26 1.07
C LYS A 54 -12.86 -10.18 0.08
N CYS A 55 -13.87 -10.49 -0.74
CA CYS A 55 -14.55 -9.50 -1.55
C CYS A 55 -15.09 -8.37 -0.63
N GLY A 56 -14.83 -7.13 -1.01
CA GLY A 56 -15.14 -5.93 -0.23
C GLY A 56 -13.99 -5.37 0.61
N ASP A 57 -12.93 -6.15 0.84
CA ASP A 57 -11.76 -5.70 1.60
C ASP A 57 -11.01 -4.58 0.88
N ILE A 58 -10.41 -3.68 1.66
CA ILE A 58 -9.54 -2.64 1.14
C ILE A 58 -8.11 -3.18 1.18
N ILE A 59 -7.50 -3.30 0.00
CA ILE A 59 -6.16 -3.86 -0.15
C ILE A 59 -5.20 -2.83 -0.73
N LEU A 60 -3.93 -2.97 -0.36
CA LEU A 60 -2.82 -2.27 -1.00
C LEU A 60 -2.20 -3.22 -2.04
N SER A 61 -2.15 -2.79 -3.29
CA SER A 61 -1.49 -3.54 -4.37
C SER A 61 -0.50 -2.67 -5.13
N GLN A 62 0.31 -3.33 -5.93
CA GLN A 62 1.20 -2.68 -6.89
C GLN A 62 0.71 -3.08 -8.29
N PRO A 63 0.07 -2.17 -9.04
CA PRO A 63 -0.62 -2.52 -10.27
C PRO A 63 0.32 -2.93 -11.40
N ASN A 64 1.57 -2.46 -11.39
CA ASN A 64 2.59 -2.85 -12.35
C ASN A 64 3.89 -3.17 -11.61
N LYS A 65 4.53 -4.30 -11.97
CA LYS A 65 5.82 -4.75 -11.39
C LYS A 65 6.91 -3.68 -11.51
N ASP A 66 6.89 -2.90 -12.59
CA ASP A 66 7.89 -1.86 -12.86
C ASP A 66 7.56 -0.51 -12.20
N SER A 67 6.36 -0.36 -11.62
CA SER A 67 5.96 0.87 -10.95
C SER A 67 6.23 0.80 -9.47
N ASN A 68 7.01 1.74 -8.93
CA ASN A 68 7.18 1.89 -7.47
C ASN A 68 5.93 2.48 -6.76
N ARG A 69 4.80 2.59 -7.46
CA ARG A 69 3.55 3.13 -6.91
C ARG A 69 2.72 2.03 -6.28
N LEU A 70 2.35 2.25 -5.02
CA LEU A 70 1.41 1.42 -4.28
C LEU A 70 0.03 2.07 -4.35
N VAL A 71 -1.00 1.29 -4.67
CA VAL A 71 -2.38 1.76 -4.87
C VAL A 71 -3.29 1.04 -3.90
N VAL A 72 -4.14 1.82 -3.23
CA VAL A 72 -5.21 1.32 -2.38
C VAL A 72 -6.48 1.22 -3.21
N HIS A 73 -7.13 0.07 -3.17
CA HIS A 73 -8.43 -0.13 -3.82
C HIS A 73 -9.27 -1.14 -3.02
N ARG A 74 -10.59 -1.15 -3.28
CA ARG A 74 -11.47 -2.20 -2.77
C ARG A 74 -11.43 -3.40 -3.72
N LEU A 75 -11.22 -4.60 -3.17
CA LEU A 75 -11.31 -5.84 -3.92
C LEU A 75 -12.78 -6.11 -4.23
N THR A 76 -13.10 -6.27 -5.51
CA THR A 76 -14.44 -6.61 -6.02
C THR A 76 -14.44 -7.99 -6.64
#